data_AF-A0A1Q2LHB7-F1
#
_entry.id   AF-A0A1Q2LHB7-F1
#
_cell.length_a   1.000
_cell.length_b   1.000
_cell.length_c   1.000
_cell.angle_alpha   90.00
_cell.angle_beta   90.00
_cell.angle_gamma   90.00
#
_symmetry.space_group_name_H-M   'P 1'
#
loop_
_entity.id
_entity.type
_entity.pdbx_description
1 polymer ?
#
loop_
_entity_poly.entity_id
_entity_poly.type
_entity_poly.pdbx_seq_one_letter_code
_entity_poly.pdbx_strand_id
1 'polypeptide(L)'
;MSFLIISYIMSQKLDLESLFIQHDLLLIDGYSLAKISFDNEYDLVLEPILKKLKKRIYLPYSIFEKLQGDPRIYKKYFGIQKYIVVSQEYNTINEAILANKNKKILVIVGDIITGNQVLRRKKTAVFFGKKDFSFFNKGKTKSQTHRTQTKKLNTDKIKIKGNIPALNETIHYKDKNKPVAIKLTKELAKGGEGIVYETDSNYLAKIYKTDEHNKDQLKVPKYTQQKLKKFEEVKLDEYSKQHIYLPLKTLYNNNNEWIGFLMNRAKGKPIQYILGGSKERK
;
A
#
# COMPACT_ATOMS: atom_id res chain seq x y z
N MET A 1 -24.25 34.24 42.67
CA MET A 1 -24.30 33.80 41.26
C MET A 1 -23.06 32.95 40.97
N SER A 2 -22.92 31.81 41.65
CA SER A 2 -21.61 31.12 41.71
C SER A 2 -21.68 29.60 41.93
N PHE A 3 -22.83 28.96 41.67
CA PHE A 3 -22.99 27.51 41.88
C PHE A 3 -23.41 26.73 40.61
N LEU A 4 -23.54 27.39 39.46
CA LEU A 4 -24.07 26.75 38.24
C LEU A 4 -23.04 26.39 37.17
N ILE A 5 -21.74 26.59 37.42
CA ILE A 5 -20.68 26.39 36.41
C ILE A 5 -19.77 25.18 36.70
N ILE A 6 -19.98 24.46 37.82
CA ILE A 6 -19.17 23.26 38.15
C ILE A 6 -19.80 21.96 37.61
N SER A 7 -21.02 22.00 37.07
CA SER A 7 -21.71 20.80 36.55
C SER A 7 -21.50 20.50 35.05
N TYR A 8 -20.75 21.32 34.30
CA TYR A 8 -20.69 21.19 32.83
C TYR A 8 -19.37 20.67 32.26
N ILE A 9 -18.50 20.08 33.09
CA ILE A 9 -17.29 19.37 32.62
C ILE A 9 -17.18 18.01 33.30
N MET A 10 -18.25 17.22 33.26
CA MET A 10 -18.12 15.77 33.25
C MET A 10 -18.09 15.35 31.78
N SER A 11 -16.94 14.90 31.28
CA SER A 11 -16.86 14.29 29.95
C SER A 11 -17.94 13.21 29.87
N GLN A 12 -18.87 13.31 28.91
CA GLN A 12 -19.87 12.27 28.70
C GLN A 12 -19.14 10.94 28.45
N LYS A 13 -19.06 10.10 29.49
CA LYS A 13 -18.52 8.75 29.38
C LYS A 13 -19.42 8.01 28.39
N LEU A 14 -18.81 7.35 27.41
CA LEU A 14 -19.54 6.61 26.39
C LEU A 14 -20.48 5.58 27.06
N ASP A 15 -21.78 5.71 26.85
CA ASP A 15 -22.75 4.73 27.34
C ASP A 15 -22.82 3.53 26.38
N LEU A 16 -21.94 2.56 26.62
CA LEU A 16 -21.86 1.32 25.85
C LEU A 16 -23.11 0.45 26.01
N GLU A 17 -23.78 0.49 27.17
CA GLU A 17 -24.96 -0.34 27.40
C GLU A 17 -26.11 0.11 26.49
N SER A 18 -26.41 1.41 26.50
CA SER A 18 -27.42 2.00 25.60
C SER A 18 -27.08 1.76 24.13
N LEU A 19 -25.80 1.91 23.76
CA LEU A 19 -25.36 1.60 22.40
C LEU A 19 -25.60 0.14 22.05
N PHE A 20 -25.23 -0.80 22.92
CA PHE A 20 -25.42 -2.22 22.64
C PHE A 20 -26.89 -2.56 22.50
N ILE A 21 -27.79 -1.96 23.31
CA ILE A 21 -29.24 -2.13 23.17
C ILE A 21 -29.73 -1.70 21.78
N GLN A 22 -29.28 -0.53 21.30
CA GLN A 22 -29.73 0.08 20.03
C GLN A 22 -29.24 -0.63 18.75
N HIS A 23 -28.30 -1.58 18.86
CA HIS A 23 -27.71 -2.28 17.72
C HIS A 23 -28.06 -3.76 17.71
N ASP A 24 -28.38 -4.27 16.52
CA ASP A 24 -28.81 -5.66 16.31
C ASP A 24 -27.61 -6.60 16.21
N LEU A 25 -26.50 -6.12 15.65
CA LEU A 25 -25.28 -6.88 15.43
C LEU A 25 -24.08 -6.13 15.99
N LEU A 26 -23.34 -6.81 16.85
CA LEU A 26 -22.10 -6.31 17.45
C LEU A 26 -20.92 -7.07 16.82
N LEU A 27 -19.94 -6.35 16.30
CA LEU A 27 -18.72 -6.90 15.70
C LEU A 27 -17.48 -6.33 16.38
N ILE A 28 -16.36 -7.02 16.26
CA ILE A 28 -15.04 -6.55 16.72
C ILE A 28 -13.95 -6.87 15.70
N ASP A 29 -12.94 -5.99 15.61
CA ASP A 29 -11.75 -6.23 14.80
C ASP A 29 -10.61 -6.91 15.57
N GLY A 30 -9.63 -7.43 14.84
CA GLY A 30 -8.45 -8.04 15.44
C GLY A 30 -7.52 -7.04 16.12
N TYR A 31 -7.53 -5.77 15.69
CA TYR A 31 -6.65 -4.74 16.26
C TYR A 31 -7.05 -4.38 17.69
N SER A 32 -8.35 -4.31 17.99
CA SER A 32 -8.88 -4.14 19.34
C SER A 32 -8.39 -5.26 20.25
N LEU A 33 -8.55 -6.51 19.80
CA LEU A 33 -8.15 -7.71 20.53
C LEU A 33 -6.63 -7.77 20.75
N ALA A 34 -5.82 -7.22 19.85
CA ALA A 34 -4.37 -7.20 20.00
C ALA A 34 -3.86 -6.19 21.05
N LYS A 35 -4.68 -5.24 21.52
CA LYS A 35 -4.24 -4.23 22.50
C LYS A 35 -4.08 -4.81 23.90
N ILE A 36 -2.96 -4.50 24.54
CA ILE A 36 -2.59 -5.02 25.88
C ILE A 36 -3.68 -4.73 26.93
N SER A 37 -4.29 -3.55 26.88
CA SER A 37 -5.31 -3.11 27.84
C SER A 37 -6.70 -3.69 27.60
N PHE A 38 -6.92 -4.44 26.51
CA PHE A 38 -8.25 -4.93 26.18
C PHE A 38 -8.81 -5.90 27.20
N ASP A 39 -7.98 -6.74 27.83
CA ASP A 39 -8.46 -7.73 28.82
C ASP A 39 -9.10 -7.05 30.02
N ASN A 40 -8.40 -6.09 30.60
CA ASN A 40 -8.90 -5.33 31.75
C ASN A 40 -10.23 -4.63 31.42
N GLU A 41 -10.34 -4.04 30.23
CA GLU A 41 -11.57 -3.35 29.82
C GLU A 41 -12.69 -4.33 29.42
N TYR A 42 -12.33 -5.53 28.96
CA TYR A 42 -13.29 -6.60 28.77
C TYR A 42 -13.89 -7.04 30.12
N ASP A 43 -13.06 -7.35 31.10
CA ASP A 43 -13.51 -7.84 32.42
C ASP A 43 -14.30 -6.78 33.19
N LEU A 44 -13.82 -5.52 33.17
CA LEU A 44 -14.42 -4.43 33.95
C LEU A 44 -15.65 -3.80 33.29
N VAL A 45 -15.75 -3.84 31.96
CA VAL A 45 -16.78 -3.09 31.21
C VAL A 45 -17.60 -3.99 30.29
N LEU A 46 -16.96 -4.72 29.36
CA LEU A 46 -17.72 -5.45 28.34
C LEU A 46 -18.47 -6.67 28.90
N GLU A 47 -17.81 -7.53 29.68
CA GLU A 47 -18.42 -8.76 30.21
C GLU A 47 -19.68 -8.46 31.05
N PRO A 48 -19.67 -7.52 32.02
CA PRO A 48 -20.86 -7.19 32.79
C PRO A 48 -22.04 -6.74 31.91
N ILE A 49 -21.78 -5.89 30.91
CA ILE A 49 -22.81 -5.40 29.98
C ILE A 49 -23.34 -6.54 29.11
N LEU A 50 -22.46 -7.35 28.50
CA LEU A 50 -22.84 -8.45 27.62
C LEU A 50 -23.62 -9.53 28.37
N LYS A 51 -23.21 -9.83 29.61
CA LYS A 51 -23.93 -10.73 30.52
C LYS A 51 -25.33 -10.22 30.84
N LYS A 52 -25.44 -8.94 31.22
CA LYS A 52 -26.73 -8.29 31.55
C LYS A 52 -27.68 -8.29 30.35
N LEU A 53 -27.18 -7.91 29.17
CA LEU A 53 -27.98 -7.80 27.95
C LEU A 53 -28.18 -9.14 27.22
N LYS A 54 -27.53 -10.22 27.67
CA LYS A 54 -27.48 -11.52 26.99
C LYS A 54 -27.05 -11.40 25.51
N LYS A 55 -26.18 -10.44 25.20
CA LYS A 55 -25.66 -10.20 23.85
C LYS A 55 -24.27 -10.81 23.68
N ARG A 56 -23.91 -11.04 22.41
CA ARG A 56 -22.58 -11.50 22.00
C ARG A 56 -22.00 -10.53 20.98
N ILE A 57 -20.69 -10.44 20.97
CA ILE A 57 -19.92 -9.73 19.95
C ILE A 57 -19.33 -10.78 19.01
N TYR A 58 -19.53 -10.60 17.72
CA TYR A 58 -19.09 -11.55 16.71
C TYR A 58 -17.71 -11.16 16.16
N LEU A 59 -16.82 -12.15 16.12
CA LEU A 59 -15.48 -12.08 15.54
C LEU A 59 -15.50 -12.78 14.17
N PRO A 60 -15.31 -12.05 13.05
CA PRO A 60 -15.22 -12.67 11.72
C PRO A 60 -14.12 -13.75 11.62
N TYR A 61 -14.39 -14.81 10.86
CA TYR A 61 -13.53 -16.01 10.83
C TYR A 61 -12.09 -15.72 10.40
N SER A 62 -11.86 -14.90 9.36
CA SER A 62 -10.49 -14.57 8.90
C SER A 62 -9.68 -13.77 9.93
N ILE A 63 -10.34 -13.12 10.88
CA ILE A 63 -9.65 -12.49 12.00
C ILE A 63 -9.24 -13.57 12.99
N PHE A 64 -10.15 -14.48 13.34
CA PHE A 64 -9.85 -15.63 14.21
C PHE A 64 -8.69 -16.48 13.68
N GLU A 65 -8.67 -16.82 12.39
CA GLU A 65 -7.54 -17.54 11.75
C GLU A 65 -6.21 -16.83 11.95
N LYS A 66 -6.19 -15.49 11.85
CA LYS A 66 -4.97 -14.71 12.11
C LYS A 66 -4.57 -14.73 13.58
N LEU A 67 -5.52 -14.74 14.51
CA LEU A 67 -5.23 -14.85 15.93
C LEU A 67 -4.57 -16.19 16.25
N GLN A 68 -4.99 -17.28 15.60
CA GLN A 68 -4.35 -18.61 15.76
C GLN A 68 -2.86 -18.60 15.41
N GLY A 69 -2.43 -17.69 14.53
CA GLY A 69 -1.03 -17.50 14.17
C GLY A 69 -0.16 -16.80 15.24
N ASP A 70 -0.75 -16.14 16.25
CA ASP A 70 -0.01 -15.58 17.39
C ASP A 70 -0.45 -16.28 18.70
N PRO A 71 0.36 -17.20 19.26
CA PRO A 71 0.01 -17.96 20.45
C PRO A 71 -0.40 -17.11 21.66
N ARG A 72 0.14 -15.89 21.79
CA ARG A 72 -0.17 -15.01 22.92
C ARG A 72 -1.58 -14.44 22.78
N ILE A 73 -1.92 -13.96 21.59
CA ILE A 73 -3.24 -13.39 21.31
C ILE A 73 -4.29 -14.51 21.25
N TYR A 74 -3.92 -15.70 20.75
CA TYR A 74 -4.80 -16.85 20.77
C TYR A 74 -5.14 -17.30 22.20
N LYS A 75 -4.14 -17.37 23.10
CA LYS A 75 -4.38 -17.65 24.52
C LYS A 75 -5.34 -16.66 25.16
N LYS A 76 -5.17 -15.37 24.86
CA LYS A 76 -6.06 -14.29 25.30
C LYS A 76 -7.51 -14.52 24.85
N TYR A 77 -7.70 -14.92 23.59
CA TYR A 77 -9.03 -15.19 23.03
C TYR A 77 -9.83 -16.22 23.85
N PHE A 78 -9.19 -17.27 24.36
CA PHE A 78 -9.86 -18.28 25.20
C PHE A 78 -10.52 -17.71 26.46
N GLY A 79 -9.98 -16.63 27.03
CA GLY A 79 -10.56 -15.97 28.21
C GLY A 79 -11.85 -15.19 27.89
N ILE A 80 -11.98 -14.69 26.66
CA ILE A 80 -13.06 -13.79 26.24
C ILE A 80 -14.11 -14.47 25.34
N GLN A 81 -13.86 -15.70 24.89
CA GLN A 81 -14.69 -16.41 23.90
C GLN A 81 -16.14 -16.66 24.33
N LYS A 82 -16.44 -16.53 25.64
CA LYS A 82 -17.80 -16.66 26.18
C LYS A 82 -18.77 -15.64 25.58
N TYR A 83 -18.31 -14.40 25.39
CA TYR A 83 -19.12 -13.32 24.81
C TYR A 83 -18.56 -12.76 23.50
N ILE A 84 -17.30 -13.06 23.16
CA ILE A 84 -16.70 -12.74 21.86
C ILE A 84 -16.59 -14.02 21.03
N VAL A 85 -17.61 -14.29 20.22
CA VAL A 85 -17.76 -15.58 19.52
C VAL A 85 -17.31 -15.50 18.07
N VAL A 86 -16.62 -16.53 17.59
CA VAL A 86 -16.29 -16.64 16.16
C VAL A 86 -17.56 -16.76 15.34
N SER A 87 -17.72 -15.92 14.32
CA SER A 87 -18.78 -16.07 13.32
C SER A 87 -18.34 -17.04 12.24
N GLN A 88 -19.15 -18.05 11.98
CA GLN A 88 -19.00 -18.96 10.83
C GLN A 88 -19.70 -18.42 9.57
N GLU A 89 -20.51 -17.37 9.71
CA GLU A 89 -21.32 -16.83 8.61
C GLU A 89 -20.55 -15.81 7.76
N TYR A 90 -19.52 -15.17 8.32
CA TYR A 90 -18.78 -14.09 7.65
C TYR A 90 -17.28 -14.20 7.90
N ASN A 91 -16.47 -14.13 6.83
CA ASN A 91 -15.02 -14.14 6.95
C ASN A 91 -14.48 -12.78 7.35
N THR A 92 -15.09 -11.68 6.90
CA THR A 92 -14.63 -10.31 7.16
C THR A 92 -15.70 -9.41 7.76
N ILE A 93 -15.30 -8.32 8.41
CA ILE A 93 -16.22 -7.26 8.89
C ILE A 93 -17.03 -6.69 7.72
N ASN A 94 -16.39 -6.49 6.57
CA ASN A 94 -17.06 -5.95 5.39
C ASN A 94 -18.13 -6.90 4.84
N GLU A 95 -17.87 -8.20 4.82
CA GLU A 95 -18.88 -9.21 4.48
C GLU A 95 -20.05 -9.19 5.46
N ALA A 96 -19.78 -9.17 6.77
CA ALA A 96 -20.81 -9.09 7.80
C ALA A 96 -21.71 -7.86 7.61
N ILE A 97 -21.12 -6.70 7.32
CA ILE A 97 -21.85 -5.45 7.02
C ILE A 97 -22.69 -5.57 5.75
N LEU A 98 -22.17 -6.22 4.70
CA LEU A 98 -22.87 -6.38 3.43
C LEU A 98 -24.00 -7.41 3.49
N ALA A 99 -23.84 -8.47 4.27
CA ALA A 99 -24.87 -9.47 4.52
C ALA A 99 -26.01 -8.93 5.39
N ASN A 100 -25.72 -7.98 6.29
CA ASN A 100 -26.68 -7.43 7.26
C ASN A 100 -27.01 -5.94 6.99
N LYS A 101 -27.18 -5.55 5.72
CA LYS A 101 -27.39 -4.13 5.32
C LYS A 101 -28.52 -3.44 6.07
N ASN A 102 -29.61 -4.15 6.32
CA ASN A 102 -30.83 -3.68 6.99
C ASN A 102 -30.71 -3.59 8.52
N LYS A 103 -29.68 -4.18 9.14
CA LYS A 103 -29.47 -4.13 10.59
C LYS A 103 -28.68 -2.91 11.02
N LYS A 104 -28.92 -2.44 12.25
CA LYS A 104 -28.04 -1.51 12.96
C LYS A 104 -26.82 -2.27 13.46
N ILE A 105 -25.66 -1.96 12.88
CA ILE A 105 -24.40 -2.66 13.19
C ILE A 105 -23.48 -1.72 13.95
N LEU A 106 -22.94 -2.20 15.06
CA LEU A 106 -21.86 -1.56 15.81
C LEU A 106 -20.59 -2.40 15.68
N VAL A 107 -19.47 -1.73 15.38
CA VAL A 107 -18.16 -2.37 15.29
C VAL A 107 -17.21 -1.74 16.30
N ILE A 108 -16.61 -2.56 17.17
CA ILE A 108 -15.50 -2.16 18.03
C ILE A 108 -14.22 -2.23 17.19
N VAL A 109 -13.57 -1.07 17.02
CA VAL A 109 -12.40 -0.91 16.15
C VAL A 109 -11.17 -0.45 16.93
N GLY A 110 -10.03 -1.06 16.63
CA GLY A 110 -8.75 -0.77 17.25
C GLY A 110 -7.84 0.08 16.36
N ASP A 111 -8.17 0.17 15.07
CA ASP A 111 -7.41 0.90 14.07
C ASP A 111 -8.27 1.87 13.21
N ILE A 112 -7.59 2.88 12.65
CA ILE A 112 -8.23 3.97 11.89
C ILE A 112 -8.79 3.48 10.55
N ILE A 113 -8.16 2.48 9.93
CA ILE A 113 -8.56 2.01 8.60
C ILE A 113 -9.91 1.29 8.72
N THR A 114 -10.03 0.34 9.65
CA THR A 114 -11.29 -0.37 9.89
C THR A 114 -12.38 0.59 10.33
N GLY A 115 -12.11 1.49 11.28
CA GLY A 115 -13.09 2.49 11.72
C GLY A 115 -13.60 3.38 10.59
N ASN A 116 -12.72 3.86 9.71
CA ASN A 116 -13.13 4.64 8.53
C ASN A 116 -13.98 3.83 7.54
N GLN A 117 -13.70 2.54 7.36
CA GLN A 117 -14.50 1.66 6.49
C GLN A 117 -15.92 1.48 7.04
N VAL A 118 -16.05 1.25 8.34
CA VAL A 118 -17.34 1.10 9.03
C VAL A 118 -18.19 2.38 8.88
N LEU A 119 -17.61 3.55 9.16
CA LEU A 119 -18.31 4.83 9.01
C LEU A 119 -18.70 5.12 7.56
N ARG A 120 -17.86 4.77 6.58
CA ARG A 120 -18.17 4.95 5.15
C ARG A 120 -19.39 4.14 4.71
N ARG A 121 -19.69 3.04 5.40
CA ARG A 121 -20.87 2.20 5.18
C ARG A 121 -22.07 2.63 6.03
N LYS A 122 -22.03 3.81 6.64
CA LYS A 122 -23.08 4.38 7.50
C LYS A 122 -23.44 3.45 8.67
N LYS A 123 -22.43 2.77 9.24
CA LYS A 123 -22.56 1.94 10.44
C LYS A 123 -21.84 2.60 11.61
N THR A 124 -22.14 2.15 12.83
CA THR A 124 -21.58 2.73 14.06
C THR A 124 -20.22 2.11 14.36
N ALA A 125 -19.24 2.96 14.68
CA ALA A 125 -17.91 2.53 15.10
C ALA A 125 -17.60 3.07 16.49
N VAL A 126 -17.20 2.17 17.39
CA VAL A 126 -16.66 2.52 18.72
C VAL A 126 -15.17 2.23 18.68
N PHE A 127 -14.37 3.22 19.02
CA PHE A 127 -12.92 3.08 19.09
C PHE A 127 -12.52 2.54 20.46
N PHE A 128 -11.79 1.43 20.48
CA PHE A 128 -11.06 1.01 21.66
C PHE A 128 -9.67 1.64 21.66
N GLY A 129 -9.46 2.61 22.55
CA GLY A 129 -8.28 3.49 22.62
C GLY A 129 -7.07 2.87 23.31
N LYS A 130 -6.47 3.62 24.23
CA LYS A 130 -5.37 3.11 25.07
C LYS A 130 -5.91 2.33 26.27
N LYS A 131 -7.01 2.78 26.88
CA LYS A 131 -7.60 2.16 28.09
C LYS A 131 -9.10 2.44 28.20
N ASP A 132 -9.77 2.75 27.09
CA ASP A 132 -11.13 3.29 27.13
C ASP A 132 -11.83 3.14 25.79
N PHE A 133 -13.16 3.16 25.85
CA PHE A 133 -14.03 3.20 24.68
C PHE A 133 -14.48 4.63 24.41
N SER A 134 -14.43 5.02 23.15
CA SER A 134 -14.91 6.33 22.68
C SER A 134 -15.62 6.18 21.34
N PHE A 135 -16.43 7.16 20.94
CA PHE A 135 -16.93 7.18 19.57
C PHE A 135 -15.76 7.30 18.59
N PHE A 136 -15.77 6.46 17.56
CA PHE A 136 -14.76 6.57 16.51
C PHE A 136 -15.05 7.80 15.66
N ASN A 137 -14.15 8.78 15.70
CA ASN A 137 -14.18 9.93 14.81
C ASN A 137 -13.41 9.62 13.52
N LYS A 138 -13.98 9.98 12.37
CA LYS A 138 -13.36 9.76 11.06
C LYS A 138 -11.97 10.42 11.02
N GLY A 139 -10.93 9.59 11.01
CA GLY A 139 -9.54 10.05 11.01
C GLY A 139 -8.98 10.18 9.59
N LYS A 140 -8.00 11.06 9.38
CA LYS A 140 -7.17 11.03 8.17
C LYS A 140 -6.26 9.80 8.25
N THR A 141 -6.49 8.79 7.41
CA THR A 141 -5.55 7.67 7.26
C THR A 141 -4.22 8.20 6.71
N LYS A 142 -3.15 8.15 7.50
CA LYS A 142 -1.80 8.22 6.93
C LYS A 142 -1.62 6.97 6.08
N SER A 143 -1.25 7.12 4.81
CA SER A 143 -0.90 6.00 3.95
C SER A 143 0.10 5.11 4.69
N GLN A 144 -0.29 3.88 5.04
CA GLN A 144 0.61 2.86 5.60
C GLN A 144 1.44 2.24 4.47
N THR A 145 2.12 3.07 3.68
CA THR A 145 3.42 2.65 3.17
C THR A 145 4.36 2.78 4.34
N HIS A 146 4.83 1.67 4.92
CA HIS A 146 6.04 1.65 5.73
C HIS A 146 7.17 2.24 4.87
N ARG A 147 7.31 3.56 4.87
CA ARG A 147 8.54 4.21 4.42
C ARG A 147 9.51 3.98 5.56
N THR A 148 10.29 2.91 5.45
CA THR A 148 11.63 2.88 6.05
C THR A 148 12.26 4.24 5.77
N GLN A 149 12.91 4.88 6.74
CA GLN A 149 13.68 6.09 6.49
C GLN A 149 14.69 5.76 5.38
N THR A 150 14.33 6.09 4.15
CA THR A 150 15.21 5.93 3.01
C THR A 150 16.33 6.91 3.25
N LYS A 151 17.58 6.44 3.30
CA LYS A 151 18.76 7.31 3.12
C LYS A 151 18.40 8.31 2.03
N LYS A 152 18.60 9.61 2.31
CA LYS A 152 18.30 10.69 1.36
C LYS A 152 19.02 10.37 0.05
N LEU A 153 18.28 9.86 -0.94
CA LEU A 153 18.84 9.50 -2.24
C LEU A 153 19.31 10.78 -2.91
N ASN A 154 20.43 10.73 -3.61
CA ASN A 154 20.88 11.89 -4.39
C ASN A 154 19.89 12.13 -5.54
N THR A 155 19.16 13.23 -5.45
CA THR A 155 18.16 13.68 -6.43
C THR A 155 18.70 14.67 -7.44
N ASP A 156 20.00 15.01 -7.40
CA ASP A 156 20.62 15.86 -8.41
C ASP A 156 20.45 15.21 -9.78
N LYS A 157 20.35 16.04 -10.82
CA LYS A 157 20.35 15.54 -12.19
C LYS A 157 21.76 15.14 -12.63
N ILE A 158 21.81 14.22 -13.59
CA ILE A 158 23.07 13.79 -14.21
C ILE A 158 23.43 14.82 -15.27
N LYS A 159 24.65 15.36 -15.21
CA LYS A 159 25.18 16.26 -16.23
C LYS A 159 25.75 15.47 -17.39
N ILE A 160 25.52 15.94 -18.61
CA ILE A 160 26.11 15.43 -19.85
C ILE A 160 26.71 16.59 -20.64
N LYS A 161 27.78 16.32 -21.39
CA LYS A 161 28.46 17.26 -22.29
C LYS A 161 28.16 16.96 -23.76
N GLY A 162 27.92 15.68 -24.07
CA GLY A 162 27.56 15.22 -25.40
C GLY A 162 26.06 15.27 -25.65
N ASN A 163 25.69 15.18 -26.92
CA ASN A 163 24.29 15.13 -27.34
C ASN A 163 23.64 13.80 -26.95
N ILE A 164 22.31 13.83 -26.83
CA ILE A 164 21.49 12.62 -26.77
C ILE A 164 21.38 12.03 -28.17
N PRO A 165 21.72 10.74 -28.34
CA PRO A 165 21.67 10.12 -29.65
C PRO A 165 20.29 10.13 -30.29
N ALA A 166 20.25 10.46 -31.57
CA ALA A 166 19.05 10.49 -32.39
C ALA A 166 18.85 9.18 -33.17
N LEU A 167 17.69 9.05 -33.82
CA LEU A 167 17.42 7.93 -34.73
C LEU A 167 18.54 7.81 -35.78
N ASN A 168 18.93 6.57 -36.11
CA ASN A 168 20.04 6.19 -36.99
C ASN A 168 21.45 6.44 -36.45
N GLU A 169 21.60 7.01 -35.25
CA GLU A 169 22.91 7.12 -34.61
C GLU A 169 23.28 5.85 -33.83
N THR A 170 24.57 5.77 -33.48
CA THR A 170 25.16 4.66 -32.74
C THR A 170 25.31 5.01 -31.27
N ILE A 171 25.06 4.03 -30.42
CA ILE A 171 25.30 4.05 -28.98
C ILE A 171 26.14 2.84 -28.59
N HIS A 172 26.66 2.81 -27.37
CA HIS A 172 27.40 1.63 -26.90
C HIS A 172 27.01 1.18 -25.51
N TYR A 173 27.21 -0.11 -25.26
CA TYR A 173 27.18 -0.70 -23.93
C TYR A 173 28.48 -1.46 -23.68
N LYS A 174 28.71 -1.87 -22.43
CA LYS A 174 29.87 -2.67 -22.07
C LYS A 174 29.48 -4.14 -21.91
N ASP A 175 30.09 -5.01 -22.69
CA ASP A 175 30.04 -6.46 -22.48
C ASP A 175 31.43 -6.98 -22.13
N LYS A 176 31.57 -7.64 -20.97
CA LYS A 176 32.87 -8.09 -20.42
C LYS A 176 33.96 -7.00 -20.52
N ASN A 177 33.60 -5.75 -20.17
CA ASN A 177 34.42 -4.53 -20.26
C ASN A 177 34.82 -4.07 -21.67
N LYS A 178 34.35 -4.72 -22.73
CA LYS A 178 34.54 -4.27 -24.12
C LYS A 178 33.34 -3.43 -24.58
N PRO A 179 33.57 -2.29 -25.24
CA PRO A 179 32.47 -1.52 -25.83
C PRO A 179 31.87 -2.29 -27.01
N VAL A 180 30.55 -2.39 -27.03
CA VAL A 180 29.78 -2.97 -28.14
C VAL A 180 28.85 -1.88 -28.67
N ALA A 181 29.00 -1.57 -29.95
CA ALA A 181 28.20 -0.58 -30.66
C ALA A 181 26.84 -1.17 -31.07
N ILE A 182 25.80 -0.34 -31.01
CA ILE A 182 24.42 -0.65 -31.40
C ILE A 182 23.85 0.57 -32.11
N LYS A 183 23.16 0.36 -33.24
CA LYS A 183 22.47 1.44 -33.98
C LYS A 183 21.01 1.55 -33.58
N LEU A 184 20.51 2.77 -33.46
CA LEU A 184 19.09 3.06 -33.24
C LEU A 184 18.32 3.02 -34.56
N THR A 185 17.40 2.08 -34.72
CA THR A 185 16.77 1.78 -36.03
C THR A 185 15.34 2.32 -36.15
N LYS A 186 14.61 2.45 -35.04
CA LYS A 186 13.23 2.96 -35.04
C LYS A 186 12.84 3.56 -33.69
N GLU A 187 12.12 4.68 -33.67
CA GLU A 187 11.47 5.18 -32.45
C GLU A 187 10.15 4.44 -32.21
N LEU A 188 9.98 3.82 -31.03
CA LEU A 188 8.76 3.09 -30.66
C LEU A 188 7.82 3.93 -29.81
N ALA A 189 8.37 4.66 -28.85
CA ALA A 189 7.57 5.38 -27.89
C ALA A 189 8.34 6.54 -27.26
N LYS A 190 7.64 7.65 -27.08
CA LYS A 190 8.15 8.85 -26.41
C LYS A 190 7.42 9.06 -25.09
N GLY A 191 8.11 8.83 -23.98
CA GLY A 191 7.62 9.08 -22.62
C GLY A 191 8.04 10.44 -22.08
N GLY A 192 7.62 10.77 -20.86
CA GLY A 192 8.03 12.02 -20.19
C GLY A 192 9.54 12.10 -19.96
N GLU A 193 10.16 11.00 -19.52
CA GLU A 193 11.57 10.94 -19.12
C GLU A 193 12.52 10.53 -20.27
N GLY A 194 12.03 9.86 -21.30
CA GLY A 194 12.89 9.19 -22.27
C GLY A 194 12.17 8.72 -23.52
N ILE A 195 12.95 8.20 -24.46
CA ILE A 195 12.51 7.63 -25.73
C ILE A 195 12.93 6.17 -25.76
N VAL A 196 12.05 5.30 -26.25
CA VAL A 196 12.35 3.88 -26.49
C VAL A 196 12.57 3.68 -27.98
N TYR A 197 13.71 3.10 -28.33
CA TYR A 197 14.09 2.77 -29.69
C TYR A 197 14.21 1.26 -29.88
N GLU A 198 13.87 0.80 -31.09
CA GLU A 198 14.42 -0.44 -31.63
C GLU A 198 15.88 -0.24 -31.99
N THR A 199 16.61 -1.34 -31.96
CA THR A 199 18.02 -1.35 -32.31
C THR A 199 18.28 -2.33 -33.45
N ASP A 200 19.49 -2.33 -33.98
CA ASP A 200 19.99 -3.36 -34.91
C ASP A 200 20.32 -4.70 -34.21
N SER A 201 20.08 -4.78 -32.90
CA SER A 201 20.14 -6.00 -32.10
C SER A 201 18.74 -6.45 -31.65
N ASN A 202 18.65 -7.60 -30.96
CA ASN A 202 17.39 -8.09 -30.40
C ASN A 202 16.88 -7.30 -29.17
N TYR A 203 17.58 -6.23 -28.77
CA TYR A 203 17.24 -5.43 -27.60
C TYR A 203 16.55 -4.12 -27.99
N LEU A 204 15.79 -3.58 -27.03
CA LEU A 204 15.28 -2.21 -27.08
C LEU A 204 16.18 -1.29 -26.26
N ALA A 205 16.40 -0.07 -26.74
CA ALA A 205 17.14 0.95 -26.03
C ALA A 205 16.19 1.98 -25.44
N LYS A 206 16.21 2.19 -24.12
CA LYS A 206 15.57 3.34 -23.49
C LYS A 206 16.63 4.41 -23.21
N ILE A 207 16.50 5.55 -23.88
CA ILE A 207 17.41 6.69 -23.78
C ILE A 207 16.69 7.84 -23.07
N TYR A 208 17.32 8.41 -22.04
CA TYR A 208 16.75 9.52 -21.28
C TYR A 208 16.88 10.84 -22.04
N LYS A 209 15.87 11.69 -21.92
CA LYS A 209 15.87 13.04 -22.48
C LYS A 209 16.67 13.99 -21.60
N THR A 210 17.10 15.10 -22.18
CA THR A 210 17.59 16.25 -21.44
C THR A 210 16.46 17.06 -20.84
N ASP A 211 16.78 17.80 -19.78
CA ASP A 211 15.86 18.70 -19.12
C ASP A 211 15.49 19.87 -20.04
N GLU A 212 14.23 20.27 -20.00
CA GLU A 212 13.73 21.35 -20.86
C GLU A 212 14.35 22.71 -20.48
N HIS A 213 14.69 22.90 -19.21
CA HIS A 213 15.31 24.12 -18.71
C HIS A 213 16.84 24.06 -18.67
N ASN A 214 17.42 22.86 -18.79
CA ASN A 214 18.87 22.67 -18.82
C ASN A 214 19.26 21.49 -19.71
N LYS A 215 19.63 21.79 -20.97
CA LYS A 215 19.99 20.78 -21.96
C LYS A 215 21.24 19.96 -21.60
N ASP A 216 22.06 20.44 -20.66
CA ASP A 216 23.26 19.73 -20.19
C ASP A 216 22.94 18.75 -19.05
N GLN A 217 21.66 18.54 -18.74
CA GLN A 217 21.22 17.65 -17.68
C GLN A 217 20.18 16.67 -18.19
N LEU A 218 20.26 15.40 -17.77
CA LEU A 218 19.20 14.43 -18.01
C LEU A 218 17.97 14.73 -17.13
N LYS A 219 16.77 14.42 -17.64
CA LYS A 219 15.50 14.51 -16.87
C LYS A 219 15.43 13.55 -15.67
N VAL A 220 16.39 12.63 -15.56
CA VAL A 220 16.43 11.62 -14.50
C VAL A 220 17.45 11.95 -13.42
N PRO A 221 17.14 11.63 -12.15
CA PRO A 221 18.04 11.86 -11.03
C PRO A 221 19.21 10.86 -11.01
N LYS A 222 20.33 11.24 -10.39
CA LYS A 222 21.56 10.43 -10.24
C LYS A 222 21.31 9.04 -9.66
N TYR A 223 20.37 8.90 -8.71
CA TYR A 223 20.05 7.59 -8.15
C TYR A 223 19.54 6.59 -9.20
N THR A 224 19.03 7.06 -10.34
CA THR A 224 18.56 6.19 -11.44
C THR A 224 19.70 5.33 -11.98
N GLN A 225 20.88 5.92 -12.22
CA GLN A 225 22.04 5.17 -12.68
C GLN A 225 22.45 4.09 -11.68
N GLN A 226 22.44 4.42 -10.38
CA GLN A 226 22.75 3.46 -9.32
C GLN A 226 21.73 2.33 -9.26
N LYS A 227 20.44 2.64 -9.44
CA LYS A 227 19.36 1.66 -9.50
C LYS A 227 19.52 0.70 -10.68
N LEU A 228 19.88 1.22 -11.86
CA LEU A 228 20.08 0.39 -13.05
C LEU A 228 21.25 -0.58 -12.89
N LYS A 229 22.38 -0.13 -12.35
CA LYS A 229 23.51 -1.02 -12.06
C LYS A 229 23.11 -2.20 -11.18
N LYS A 230 22.28 -1.97 -10.16
CA LYS A 230 21.75 -3.05 -9.32
C LYS A 230 20.88 -4.03 -10.10
N PHE A 231 20.10 -3.58 -11.08
CA PHE A 231 19.31 -4.48 -11.91
C PHE A 231 20.16 -5.37 -12.82
N GLU A 232 21.32 -4.90 -13.29
CA GLU A 232 22.25 -5.72 -14.08
C GLU A 232 22.83 -6.90 -13.29
N GLU A 233 22.85 -6.78 -11.95
CA GLU A 233 23.34 -7.82 -11.04
C GLU A 233 22.25 -8.83 -10.64
N VAL A 234 20.97 -8.52 -10.90
CA VAL A 234 19.85 -9.40 -10.54
C VAL A 234 19.82 -10.62 -11.45
N LYS A 235 19.97 -11.80 -10.84
CA LYS A 235 19.75 -13.08 -11.51
C LYS A 235 18.33 -13.55 -11.25
N LEU A 236 17.53 -13.64 -12.31
CA LEU A 236 16.21 -14.26 -12.27
C LEU A 236 16.32 -15.76 -12.53
N ASP A 237 15.46 -16.54 -11.89
CA ASP A 237 15.24 -17.94 -12.25
C ASP A 237 14.56 -18.06 -13.62
N GLU A 238 14.59 -19.25 -14.23
CA GLU A 238 14.07 -19.49 -15.58
C GLU A 238 12.59 -19.18 -15.74
N TYR A 239 11.77 -19.39 -14.70
CA TYR A 239 10.36 -19.06 -14.74
C TYR A 239 10.16 -17.54 -14.71
N SER A 240 10.82 -16.84 -13.78
CA SER A 240 10.76 -15.39 -13.67
C SER A 240 11.23 -14.66 -14.93
N LYS A 241 12.25 -15.18 -15.62
CA LYS A 241 12.76 -14.61 -16.90
C LYS A 241 11.70 -14.53 -18.00
N GLN A 242 10.67 -15.38 -17.95
CA GLN A 242 9.60 -15.38 -18.95
C GLN A 242 8.58 -14.26 -18.74
N HIS A 243 8.54 -13.68 -17.53
CA HIS A 243 7.48 -12.76 -17.11
C HIS A 243 8.00 -11.39 -16.64
N ILE A 244 9.30 -11.27 -16.31
CA ILE A 244 9.88 -10.05 -15.77
C ILE A 244 10.91 -9.47 -16.75
N TYR A 245 10.67 -8.22 -17.16
CA TYR A 245 11.55 -7.47 -18.06
C TYR A 245 12.36 -6.44 -17.27
N LEU A 246 13.60 -6.79 -16.94
CA LEU A 246 14.54 -5.90 -16.25
C LEU A 246 15.46 -5.15 -17.23
N PRO A 247 15.98 -3.98 -16.83
CA PRO A 247 17.16 -3.39 -17.48
C PRO A 247 18.31 -4.39 -17.51
N LEU A 248 18.93 -4.56 -18.68
CA LEU A 248 19.95 -5.58 -18.93
C LEU A 248 21.37 -5.01 -18.90
N LYS A 249 21.56 -3.86 -19.56
CA LYS A 249 22.87 -3.23 -19.74
C LYS A 249 22.72 -1.72 -19.79
N THR A 250 23.63 -1.03 -19.13
CA THR A 250 23.75 0.42 -19.19
C THR A 250 24.24 0.87 -20.58
N LEU A 251 23.64 1.96 -21.08
CA LEU A 251 23.98 2.59 -22.35
C LEU A 251 24.78 3.87 -22.17
N TYR A 252 25.65 4.13 -23.14
CA TYR A 252 26.52 5.28 -23.23
C TYR A 252 26.43 5.95 -24.60
N ASN A 253 26.60 7.28 -24.64
CA ASN A 253 26.79 8.03 -25.89
C ASN A 253 28.26 7.96 -26.33
N ASN A 254 28.58 8.50 -27.51
CA ASN A 254 29.94 8.51 -28.07
C ASN A 254 30.98 9.23 -27.17
N ASN A 255 30.55 10.11 -26.27
CA ASN A 255 31.41 10.75 -25.26
C ASN A 255 31.62 9.88 -24.01
N ASN A 256 31.18 8.62 -24.05
CA ASN A 256 31.23 7.67 -22.94
C ASN A 256 30.43 8.12 -21.70
N GLU A 257 29.39 8.91 -21.92
CA GLU A 257 28.50 9.40 -20.88
C GLU A 257 27.25 8.53 -20.79
N TRP A 258 26.79 8.28 -19.57
CA TRP A 258 25.62 7.47 -19.32
C TRP A 258 24.34 8.14 -19.86
N ILE A 259 23.54 7.40 -20.64
CA ILE A 259 22.33 7.95 -21.27
C ILE A 259 21.09 7.07 -21.14
N GLY A 260 21.21 5.83 -20.67
CA GLY A 260 20.08 4.92 -20.71
C GLY A 260 20.41 3.46 -20.39
N PHE A 261 19.56 2.56 -20.89
CA PHE A 261 19.73 1.11 -20.76
C PHE A 261 19.09 0.31 -21.89
N LEU A 262 19.60 -0.92 -22.09
CA LEU A 262 19.01 -1.96 -22.91
C LEU A 262 18.02 -2.79 -22.10
N MET A 263 16.98 -3.27 -22.77
CA MET A 263 16.00 -4.20 -22.22
C MET A 263 15.47 -5.16 -23.28
N ASN A 264 14.95 -6.30 -22.84
CA ASN A 264 14.25 -7.24 -23.72
C ASN A 264 12.94 -6.64 -24.24
N ARG A 265 12.50 -7.07 -25.42
CA ARG A 265 11.18 -6.72 -25.97
C ARG A 265 10.08 -7.45 -25.19
N ALA A 266 9.17 -6.70 -24.58
CA ALA A 266 7.99 -7.25 -23.93
C ALA A 266 7.01 -7.81 -24.96
N LYS A 267 6.45 -8.99 -24.69
CA LYS A 267 5.36 -9.58 -25.49
C LYS A 267 4.01 -9.12 -24.94
N GLY A 268 3.06 -8.85 -25.83
CA GLY A 268 1.68 -8.50 -25.47
C GLY A 268 1.41 -6.99 -25.38
N LYS A 269 0.18 -6.64 -24.99
CA LYS A 269 -0.28 -5.26 -24.85
C LYS A 269 -0.13 -4.80 -23.39
N PRO A 270 0.19 -3.51 -23.13
CA PRO A 270 0.18 -2.98 -21.77
C PRO A 270 -1.19 -3.19 -21.11
N ILE A 271 -1.21 -3.49 -19.80
CA ILE A 271 -2.46 -3.73 -19.06
C ILE A 271 -3.44 -2.55 -19.15
N GLN A 272 -2.93 -1.32 -19.26
CA GLN A 272 -3.74 -0.12 -19.46
C GLN A 272 -4.60 -0.22 -20.73
N TYR A 273 -4.09 -0.86 -21.78
CA TYR A 273 -4.83 -1.09 -23.02
C TYR A 273 -5.93 -2.14 -22.81
N ILE A 274 -5.59 -3.23 -22.12
CA ILE A 274 -6.53 -4.32 -21.81
C ILE A 274 -7.71 -3.81 -20.94
N LEU A 275 -7.44 -2.86 -20.04
CA LEU A 275 -8.43 -2.31 -19.11
C LEU A 275 -9.17 -1.06 -19.66
N GLY A 276 -9.07 -0.74 -20.95
CA GLY A 276 -9.79 0.39 -21.56
C GLY A 276 -9.26 1.78 -21.16
N GLY A 277 -7.96 1.87 -20.84
CA GLY A 277 -7.29 3.13 -20.49
C GLY A 277 -7.17 4.09 -21.68
N SER A 278 -7.10 5.38 -21.35
CA SER A 278 -7.21 6.55 -22.26
C SER A 278 -6.20 6.69 -23.41
N LYS A 279 -5.33 5.70 -23.67
CA LYS A 279 -4.40 5.73 -24.81
C LYS A 279 -5.02 5.24 -26.13
N GLU A 280 -6.27 4.80 -26.14
CA GLU A 280 -7.06 4.46 -27.33
C GLU A 280 -7.70 5.67 -28.03
N ARG A 281 -6.96 6.77 -28.20
CA ARG A 281 -7.37 7.83 -29.15
C ARG A 281 -6.27 8.11 -30.15
N LYS A 282 -5.91 7.12 -30.97
CA LYS A 282 -5.34 7.30 -32.31
C LYS A 282 -5.60 6.05 -33.13
#